data_AF-A0A815K3Y0-F1
#
_entry.id   AF-A0A815K3Y0-F1
#
_cell.length_a   1.000
_cell.length_b   1.000
_cell.length_c   1.000
_cell.angle_alpha   90.00
_cell.angle_beta   90.00
_cell.angle_gamma   90.00
#
_symmetry.space_group_name_H-M   'P 1'
#
loop_
_entity.id
_entity.type
_entity.pdbx_description
1 polymer ?
#
loop_
_entity_poly.entity_id
_entity_poly.type
_entity_poly.pdbx_seq_one_letter_code
_entity_poly.pdbx_strand_id
1 'polypeptide(L)'
;MNYDIVRGTYTNMNDICEQLSKDVTSSRQSLFINILSTNTKEKEINKQEASFMYFQLLTEILIGMEHEDDAKTNMLNHCRLQYIGNEIDLKYIDEFDKTYSPNEAIWWYTRHCFLFEILNKALRIQDIDLLFKYRFFLTDLHNQIKQLHSEFVQSFPTTISTMHQKQ
;
A
#
# COMPACT_ATOMS: atom_id res chain seq x y z
N MET A 1 -30.28 -5.57 28.64
CA MET A 1 -28.97 -5.74 27.96
C MET A 1 -29.08 -5.09 26.59
N ASN A 2 -28.06 -4.30 26.24
CA ASN A 2 -28.07 -3.25 25.21
C ASN A 2 -28.48 -3.69 23.80
N TYR A 3 -29.40 -2.92 23.20
CA TYR A 3 -29.67 -2.90 21.77
C TYR A 3 -28.97 -1.66 21.17
N ASP A 4 -27.75 -1.83 20.67
CA ASP A 4 -27.04 -0.78 19.92
C ASP A 4 -26.21 -1.41 18.79
N ILE A 5 -26.88 -1.90 17.75
CA ILE A 5 -26.19 -2.33 16.51
C ILE A 5 -26.83 -1.71 15.26
N VAL A 6 -27.39 -0.51 15.40
CA VAL A 6 -27.91 0.24 14.25
C VAL A 6 -27.28 1.63 14.27
N ARG A 7 -26.30 1.88 13.38
CA ARG A 7 -25.64 3.19 13.20
C ARG A 7 -26.56 4.27 12.60
N GLY A 8 -27.80 3.92 12.33
CA GLY A 8 -28.86 4.78 11.79
C GLY A 8 -29.81 3.99 10.90
N THR A 9 -31.05 4.46 10.77
CA THR A 9 -31.98 3.99 9.74
C THR A 9 -32.00 5.02 8.62
N TYR A 10 -31.67 4.62 7.40
CA TYR A 10 -31.57 5.53 6.26
C TYR A 10 -32.75 5.34 5.32
N THR A 11 -33.41 6.45 4.99
CA THR A 11 -34.63 6.44 4.18
C THR A 11 -34.35 6.72 2.70
N ASN A 12 -33.11 7.11 2.37
CA ASN A 12 -32.66 7.41 1.02
C ASN A 12 -31.26 6.81 0.79
N MET A 13 -31.03 6.26 -0.41
CA MET A 13 -29.74 5.71 -0.84
C MET A 13 -28.62 6.76 -0.79
N ASN A 14 -28.92 8.03 -1.08
CA ASN A 14 -27.94 9.11 -1.02
C ASN A 14 -27.40 9.33 0.40
N ASP A 15 -28.25 9.20 1.42
CA ASP A 15 -27.86 9.40 2.82
C ASP A 15 -26.93 8.27 3.30
N ILE A 16 -27.16 7.04 2.80
CA ILE A 16 -26.27 5.90 3.05
C ILE A 16 -24.92 6.14 2.38
N CYS A 17 -24.91 6.55 1.11
CA CYS A 17 -23.67 6.80 0.38
C CYS A 17 -22.86 7.95 1.00
N GLU A 18 -23.53 8.99 1.48
CA GLU A 18 -22.87 10.11 2.15
C GLU A 18 -22.26 9.67 3.49
N GLN A 19 -22.98 8.89 4.28
CA GLN A 19 -22.46 8.37 5.56
C GLN A 19 -21.35 7.35 5.36
N LEU A 20 -21.46 6.46 4.37
CA LEU A 20 -20.40 5.53 4.02
C LEU A 20 -19.15 6.27 3.54
N SER A 21 -19.32 7.31 2.72
CA SER A 21 -18.23 8.17 2.27
C SER A 21 -17.56 8.89 3.44
N LYS A 22 -18.35 9.41 4.38
CA LYS A 22 -17.84 10.02 5.63
C LYS A 22 -17.08 9.01 6.48
N ASP A 23 -17.63 7.82 6.71
CA ASP A 23 -16.99 6.76 7.51
C ASP A 23 -15.68 6.26 6.89
N VAL A 24 -15.65 6.04 5.58
CA VAL A 24 -14.44 5.67 4.83
C VAL A 24 -13.40 6.79 4.90
N THR A 25 -13.84 8.03 4.77
CA THR A 25 -12.98 9.22 4.83
C THR A 25 -12.41 9.41 6.24
N SER A 26 -13.22 9.32 7.30
CA SER A 26 -12.78 9.44 8.69
C SER A 26 -11.86 8.31 9.12
N SER A 27 -12.14 7.07 8.69
CA SER A 27 -11.27 5.91 8.96
C SER A 27 -9.90 6.09 8.33
N ARG A 28 -9.85 6.47 7.03
CA ARG A 28 -8.60 6.82 6.36
C ARG A 28 -7.90 7.95 7.10
N GLN A 29 -8.59 9.07 7.34
CA GLN A 29 -7.99 10.26 7.95
C GLN A 29 -7.40 10.03 9.35
N SER A 30 -7.99 9.14 10.18
CA SER A 30 -7.49 8.89 11.54
C SER A 30 -6.07 8.27 11.59
N LEU A 31 -5.67 7.53 10.55
CA LEU A 31 -4.38 6.82 10.52
C LEU A 31 -3.24 7.68 9.94
N PHE A 32 -3.54 8.59 9.00
CA PHE A 32 -2.52 9.46 8.37
C PHE A 32 -2.23 10.76 9.16
N ILE A 33 -3.10 11.15 10.11
CA ILE A 33 -3.04 12.46 10.78
C ILE A 33 -1.84 12.63 11.72
N ASN A 34 -1.30 11.55 12.30
CA ASN A 34 -0.30 11.70 13.37
C ASN A 34 1.09 12.16 12.91
N ILE A 35 1.45 12.06 11.63
CA ILE A 35 2.84 12.29 11.19
C ILE A 35 3.07 13.70 10.62
N LEU A 36 2.04 14.32 10.04
CA LEU A 36 2.16 15.62 9.37
C LEU A 36 1.51 16.78 10.12
N SER A 37 0.79 16.53 11.21
CA SER A 37 0.25 17.59 12.06
C SER A 37 1.31 18.18 12.99
N THR A 38 2.44 18.63 12.45
CA THR A 38 3.29 19.58 13.18
C THR A 38 2.66 20.96 13.06
N ASN A 39 2.45 21.61 14.20
CA ASN A 39 1.77 22.89 14.38
C ASN A 39 2.37 24.06 13.58
N THR A 40 2.22 24.10 12.27
CA THR A 40 2.60 25.27 11.46
C THR A 40 1.38 25.83 10.76
N LYS A 41 1.03 27.06 11.12
CA LYS A 41 -0.07 27.85 10.55
C LYS A 41 0.22 28.33 9.12
N GLU A 42 0.99 27.59 8.35
CA GLU A 42 1.47 28.01 7.04
C GLU A 42 1.09 27.01 5.95
N LYS A 43 0.21 27.50 5.06
CA LYS A 43 -0.30 26.88 3.83
C LYS A 43 -1.03 25.55 4.01
N GLU A 44 -2.25 25.52 3.50
CA GLU A 44 -2.98 24.30 3.17
C GLU A 44 -2.17 23.49 2.14
N ILE A 45 -1.10 22.82 2.57
CA ILE A 45 -0.58 21.69 1.82
C ILE A 45 -1.77 20.74 1.72
N ASN A 46 -2.22 20.46 0.50
CA ASN A 46 -3.34 19.55 0.30
C ASN A 46 -3.01 18.26 1.04
N LYS A 47 -3.86 17.87 1.99
CA LYS A 47 -3.64 16.72 2.88
C LYS A 47 -3.31 15.43 2.09
N GLN A 48 -3.83 15.32 0.87
CA GLN A 48 -3.52 14.23 -0.06
C GLN A 48 -2.08 14.29 -0.58
N GLU A 49 -1.60 15.48 -0.95
CA GLU A 49 -0.22 15.71 -1.38
C GLU A 49 0.77 15.42 -0.24
N ALA A 50 0.45 15.88 0.97
CA ALA A 50 1.28 15.59 2.15
C ALA A 50 1.37 14.09 2.45
N SER A 51 0.23 13.38 2.39
CA SER A 51 0.19 11.92 2.61
C SER A 51 0.95 11.15 1.52
N PHE A 52 0.85 11.61 0.27
CA PHE A 52 1.58 11.04 -0.85
C PHE A 52 3.09 11.24 -0.69
N MET A 53 3.53 12.45 -0.36
CA MET A 53 4.95 12.75 -0.09
C MET A 53 5.48 11.92 1.08
N TYR A 54 4.71 11.76 2.17
CA TYR A 54 5.10 10.90 3.28
C TYR A 54 5.26 9.44 2.84
N PHE A 55 4.28 8.89 2.12
CA PHE A 55 4.35 7.51 1.64
C PHE A 55 5.52 7.31 0.68
N GLN A 56 5.79 8.28 -0.19
CA GLN A 56 6.93 8.24 -1.09
C GLN A 56 8.27 8.27 -0.34
N LEU A 57 8.42 9.15 0.65
CA LEU A 57 9.61 9.19 1.50
C LEU A 57 9.79 7.90 2.30
N LEU A 58 8.71 7.37 2.90
CA LEU A 58 8.73 6.08 3.61
C LEU A 58 9.15 4.95 2.68
N THR A 59 8.60 4.92 1.46
CA THR A 59 8.95 3.93 0.44
C THR A 59 10.41 4.04 0.04
N GLU A 60 10.92 5.25 -0.20
CA GLU A 60 12.33 5.50 -0.53
C GLU A 60 13.28 5.06 0.60
N ILE A 61 12.93 5.33 1.86
CA ILE A 61 13.71 4.88 3.02
C ILE A 61 13.70 3.35 3.11
N LEU A 62 12.51 2.73 3.07
CA LEU A 62 12.36 1.27 3.21
C LEU A 62 13.11 0.51 2.11
N ILE A 63 13.13 1.04 0.89
CA ILE A 63 13.78 0.43 -0.28
C ILE A 63 15.27 0.75 -0.33
N GLY A 64 15.67 1.94 0.11
CA GLY A 64 17.07 2.38 0.10
C GLY A 64 17.91 1.84 1.25
N MET A 65 17.29 1.20 2.24
CA MET A 65 17.99 0.49 3.32
C MET A 65 18.76 -0.71 2.75
N GLU A 66 20.00 -0.91 3.23
CA GLU A 66 20.81 -2.05 2.82
C GLU A 66 20.06 -3.37 3.05
N HIS A 67 20.12 -4.23 2.04
CA HIS A 67 19.51 -5.54 2.11
C HIS A 67 20.36 -6.43 3.02
N GLU A 68 19.74 -6.96 4.08
CA GLU A 68 20.32 -8.09 4.78
C GLU A 68 20.14 -9.32 3.87
N ASP A 69 21.21 -10.12 3.72
CA ASP A 69 21.20 -11.33 2.88
C ASP A 69 20.12 -12.34 3.32
N ASP A 70 19.61 -12.24 4.55
CA ASP A 70 18.60 -13.10 5.14
C ASP A 70 17.17 -12.51 5.12
N ALA A 71 16.96 -11.34 4.50
CA ALA A 71 15.67 -10.65 4.53
C ALA A 71 14.50 -11.50 3.99
N LYS A 72 14.70 -12.25 2.89
CA LYS A 72 13.71 -13.20 2.35
C LYS A 72 13.39 -14.29 3.38
N THR A 73 14.42 -14.90 3.96
CA THR A 73 14.27 -15.98 4.95
C THR A 73 13.52 -15.51 6.19
N ASN A 74 13.88 -14.33 6.70
CA ASN A 74 13.22 -13.72 7.86
C ASN A 74 11.75 -13.40 7.59
N MET A 75 11.44 -12.87 6.39
CA MET A 75 10.07 -12.64 5.94
C MET A 75 9.27 -13.96 5.90
N LEU A 76 9.81 -15.02 5.27
CA LEU A 76 9.12 -16.29 5.13
C LEU A 76 8.91 -17.02 6.46
N ASN A 77 9.89 -16.97 7.35
CA ASN A 77 9.74 -17.53 8.70
C ASN A 77 8.63 -16.83 9.47
N HIS A 78 8.52 -15.51 9.36
CA HIS A 78 7.41 -14.77 9.95
C HIS A 78 6.06 -15.16 9.32
N CYS A 79 5.99 -15.35 7.99
CA CYS A 79 4.77 -15.83 7.32
C CYS A 79 4.35 -17.21 7.86
N ARG A 80 5.30 -18.15 7.96
CA ARG A 80 5.03 -19.52 8.46
C ARG A 80 4.46 -19.50 9.89
N LEU A 81 4.95 -18.60 10.74
CA LEU A 81 4.42 -18.41 12.10
C LEU A 81 3.02 -17.77 12.11
N GLN A 82 2.75 -16.82 11.21
CA GLN A 82 1.45 -16.16 11.09
C GLN A 82 0.34 -17.12 10.64
N TYR A 83 0.66 -18.03 9.72
CA TYR A 83 -0.30 -18.94 9.08
C TYR A 83 -0.24 -20.38 9.62
N ILE A 84 0.19 -20.57 10.87
CA ILE A 84 0.15 -21.89 11.52
C ILE A 84 -1.29 -22.42 11.49
N GLY A 85 -1.47 -23.64 10.98
CA GLY A 85 -2.77 -24.30 10.84
C GLY A 85 -3.56 -23.92 9.58
N ASN A 86 -3.08 -22.97 8.77
CA ASN A 86 -3.65 -22.67 7.47
C ASN A 86 -2.83 -23.35 6.37
N GLU A 87 -3.22 -24.59 6.01
CA GLU A 87 -2.51 -25.39 5.01
C GLU A 87 -2.48 -24.75 3.61
N ILE A 88 -3.44 -23.90 3.28
CA ILE A 88 -3.52 -23.25 1.98
C ILE A 88 -2.42 -22.19 1.87
N ASP A 89 -2.33 -21.28 2.83
CA ASP A 89 -1.31 -20.24 2.83
C ASP A 89 0.09 -20.81 3.04
N LEU A 90 0.25 -21.86 3.85
CA LEU A 90 1.53 -22.56 3.99
C LEU A 90 2.02 -23.14 2.65
N LYS A 91 1.13 -23.69 1.82
CA LYS A 91 1.48 -24.14 0.46
C LYS A 91 1.92 -22.98 -0.43
N TYR A 92 1.23 -21.83 -0.36
CA TYR A 92 1.65 -20.65 -1.13
C TYR A 92 2.99 -20.09 -0.66
N ILE A 93 3.27 -20.12 0.65
CA ILE A 93 4.56 -19.72 1.20
C ILE A 93 5.67 -20.63 0.67
N ASP A 94 5.46 -21.94 0.64
CA ASP A 94 6.45 -22.89 0.12
C ASP A 94 6.60 -22.82 -1.41
N GLU A 95 5.53 -22.51 -2.14
CA GLU A 95 5.59 -22.21 -3.57
C GLU A 95 6.44 -20.96 -3.82
N PHE A 96 6.14 -19.87 -3.11
CA PHE A 96 6.89 -18.62 -3.19
C PHE A 96 8.38 -18.84 -2.88
N ASP A 97 8.70 -19.56 -1.81
CA ASP A 97 10.10 -19.80 -1.42
C ASP A 97 10.92 -20.42 -2.58
N LYS A 98 10.30 -21.36 -3.31
CA LYS A 98 10.94 -22.14 -4.37
C LYS A 98 10.94 -21.47 -5.74
N THR A 99 9.86 -20.76 -6.09
CA THR A 99 9.64 -20.32 -7.48
C THR A 99 9.73 -18.81 -7.65
N TYR A 100 9.79 -18.04 -6.57
CA TYR A 100 9.75 -16.58 -6.66
C TYR A 100 10.91 -16.00 -7.47
N SER A 101 10.55 -15.09 -8.38
CA SER A 101 11.46 -14.24 -9.14
C SER A 101 11.02 -12.77 -9.00
N PRO A 102 11.96 -11.81 -8.92
CA PRO A 102 11.65 -10.38 -8.84
C PRO A 102 10.72 -9.87 -9.97
N ASN A 103 10.80 -10.48 -11.15
CA ASN A 103 9.96 -10.12 -12.31
C ASN A 103 8.50 -10.58 -12.17
N GLU A 104 8.15 -11.30 -11.11
CA GLU A 104 6.79 -11.79 -10.84
C GLU A 104 6.17 -11.14 -9.59
N ALA A 105 6.81 -10.11 -9.02
CA ALA A 105 6.36 -9.47 -7.79
C ALA A 105 4.91 -8.96 -7.87
N ILE A 106 4.51 -8.30 -8.95
CA ILE A 106 3.13 -7.84 -9.18
C ILE A 106 2.15 -9.02 -9.25
N TRP A 107 2.54 -10.13 -9.90
CA TRP A 107 1.70 -11.32 -9.98
C TRP A 107 1.47 -11.91 -8.59
N TRP A 108 2.53 -12.05 -7.79
CA TRP A 108 2.43 -12.53 -6.40
C TRP A 108 1.64 -11.58 -5.50
N TYR A 109 1.76 -10.27 -5.71
CA TYR A 109 1.00 -9.26 -4.95
C TYR A 109 -0.50 -9.29 -5.30
N THR A 110 -0.85 -9.54 -6.56
CA THR A 110 -2.25 -9.53 -7.03
C THR A 110 -2.93 -10.88 -6.88
N ARG A 111 -2.17 -11.96 -6.71
CA ARG A 111 -2.68 -13.30 -6.38
C ARG A 111 -3.28 -13.29 -4.98
N HIS A 112 -4.46 -13.89 -4.84
CA HIS A 112 -5.12 -14.08 -3.54
C HIS A 112 -4.36 -15.10 -2.67
N CYS A 113 -3.32 -14.63 -2.00
CA CYS A 113 -2.43 -15.40 -1.14
C CYS A 113 -1.92 -14.55 0.03
N PHE A 114 -1.12 -15.16 0.91
CA PHE A 114 -0.55 -14.52 2.09
C PHE A 114 0.04 -13.11 1.89
N LEU A 115 0.69 -12.84 0.74
CA LEU A 115 1.30 -11.53 0.44
C LEU A 115 0.25 -10.44 0.25
N PHE A 116 -0.80 -10.72 -0.54
CA PHE A 116 -1.89 -9.78 -0.77
C PHE A 116 -2.53 -9.36 0.56
N GLU A 117 -2.86 -10.34 1.41
CA GLU A 117 -3.54 -10.08 2.69
C GLU A 117 -2.65 -9.30 3.67
N ILE A 118 -1.40 -9.74 3.86
CA ILE A 118 -0.52 -9.11 4.85
C ILE A 118 -0.12 -7.70 4.41
N LEU A 119 0.26 -7.51 3.15
CA LEU A 119 0.74 -6.20 2.70
C LEU A 119 -0.39 -5.18 2.64
N ASN A 120 -1.58 -5.54 2.15
CA ASN A 120 -2.71 -4.60 2.17
C ASN A 120 -3.11 -4.23 3.59
N LYS A 121 -3.06 -5.18 4.54
CA LYS A 121 -3.28 -4.89 5.95
C LYS A 121 -2.20 -3.93 6.48
N ALA A 122 -0.92 -4.25 6.28
CA ALA A 122 0.22 -3.46 6.75
C ALA A 122 0.16 -2.01 6.24
N LEU A 123 -0.10 -1.85 4.93
CA LEU A 123 -0.25 -0.55 4.28
C LEU A 123 -1.45 0.24 4.82
N ARG A 124 -2.59 -0.44 5.06
CA ARG A 124 -3.80 0.22 5.58
C ARG A 124 -3.61 0.77 6.99
N ILE A 125 -2.87 0.07 7.84
CA ILE A 125 -2.61 0.48 9.23
C ILE A 125 -1.27 1.17 9.44
N GLN A 126 -0.48 1.33 8.37
CA GLN A 126 0.88 1.88 8.40
C GLN A 126 1.82 1.16 9.39
N ASP A 127 1.78 -0.16 9.41
CA ASP A 127 2.66 -0.96 10.26
C ASP A 127 4.07 -0.97 9.67
N ILE A 128 4.91 0.00 10.09
CA ILE A 128 6.25 0.21 9.56
C ILE A 128 7.15 -1.01 9.85
N ASP A 129 7.02 -1.63 11.03
CA ASP A 129 7.80 -2.81 11.40
C ASP A 129 7.47 -3.99 10.48
N LEU A 130 6.19 -4.16 10.14
CA LEU A 130 5.74 -5.17 9.19
C LEU A 130 6.19 -4.83 7.77
N LEU A 131 6.07 -3.58 7.31
CA LEU A 131 6.57 -3.18 6.00
C LEU A 131 8.08 -3.40 5.87
N PHE A 132 8.86 -3.07 6.90
CA PHE A 132 10.30 -3.32 6.94
C PHE A 132 10.65 -4.81 6.90
N LYS A 133 9.87 -5.65 7.59
CA LYS A 133 10.04 -7.11 7.55
C LYS A 133 9.76 -7.69 6.17
N TYR A 134 8.90 -7.05 5.38
CA TYR A 134 8.57 -7.44 4.00
C TYR A 134 9.33 -6.63 2.94
N ARG A 135 10.36 -5.87 3.34
CA ARG A 135 11.15 -5.01 2.44
C ARG A 135 11.72 -5.75 1.24
N PHE A 136 12.13 -7.01 1.40
CA PHE A 136 12.61 -7.86 0.30
C PHE A 136 11.61 -7.87 -0.87
N PHE A 137 10.34 -8.20 -0.59
CA PHE A 137 9.31 -8.27 -1.62
C PHE A 137 8.83 -6.88 -2.05
N LEU A 138 8.74 -5.93 -1.12
CA LEU A 138 8.31 -4.56 -1.44
C LEU A 138 9.27 -3.84 -2.39
N THR A 139 10.58 -4.07 -2.25
CA THR A 139 11.58 -3.53 -3.16
C THR A 139 11.36 -4.05 -4.58
N ASP A 140 11.20 -5.36 -4.76
CA ASP A 140 10.93 -5.96 -6.07
C ASP A 140 9.61 -5.47 -6.66
N LEU A 141 8.55 -5.42 -5.84
CA LEU A 141 7.23 -4.92 -6.25
C LEU A 141 7.31 -3.47 -6.71
N HIS A 142 7.98 -2.61 -5.95
CA HIS A 142 8.16 -1.20 -6.30
C HIS A 142 8.97 -1.04 -7.59
N ASN A 143 10.07 -1.78 -7.73
CA ASN A 143 10.90 -1.74 -8.92
C ASN A 143 10.12 -2.17 -10.17
N GLN A 144 9.32 -3.23 -10.08
CA GLN A 144 8.49 -3.69 -11.18
C GLN A 144 7.41 -2.67 -11.57
N ILE A 145 6.74 -2.05 -10.59
CA ILE A 145 5.75 -0.99 -10.84
C ILE A 145 6.42 0.22 -11.50
N LYS A 146 7.59 0.64 -11.01
CA LYS A 146 8.35 1.77 -11.54
C LYS A 146 8.80 1.52 -12.98
N GLN A 147 9.24 0.30 -13.28
CA GLN A 147 9.59 -0.12 -14.63
C GLN A 147 8.39 -0.01 -15.57
N LEU A 148 7.26 -0.64 -15.23
CA LEU A 148 6.04 -0.59 -16.06
C LEU A 148 5.53 0.83 -16.25
N HIS A 149 5.59 1.67 -15.21
CA HIS A 149 5.22 3.07 -15.33
C HIS A 149 6.15 3.83 -16.28
N SER A 150 7.47 3.61 -16.21
CA SER A 150 8.43 4.21 -17.13
C SER A 150 8.16 3.80 -18.58
N GLU A 151 7.89 2.51 -18.82
CA GLU A 151 7.54 1.98 -20.14
C GLU A 151 6.23 2.61 -20.66
N PHE A 152 5.21 2.71 -19.80
CA PHE A 152 3.94 3.36 -20.13
C PHE A 152 4.11 4.84 -20.49
N VAL A 153 4.88 5.61 -19.71
CA VAL A 153 5.13 7.02 -19.99
C VAL A 153 5.89 7.21 -21.30
N GLN A 154 6.88 6.36 -21.59
CA GLN A 154 7.63 6.40 -22.86
C GLN A 154 6.77 6.06 -24.08
N SER A 155 5.68 5.31 -23.90
CA SER A 155 4.76 4.94 -24.99
C SER A 155 3.90 6.10 -25.51
N PHE A 156 3.84 7.24 -24.79
CA PHE A 156 3.19 8.46 -25.28
C PHE A 156 4.17 9.30 -26.10
N PRO A 157 3.90 9.56 -27.40
CA PRO A 157 4.71 10.48 -28.17
C PRO A 157 4.59 11.90 -27.60
N THR A 158 5.72 12.57 -27.40
CA THR A 158 5.86 13.96 -26.95
C THR A 158 5.32 14.96 -27.98
N THR A 159 4.02 14.92 -28.30
CA THR A 159 3.43 15.75 -29.38
C THR A 159 2.63 16.96 -28.88
N ILE A 160 2.45 17.16 -27.56
CA ILE A 160 1.60 18.27 -27.06
C ILE A 160 2.39 19.55 -26.68
N SER A 161 3.73 19.54 -26.70
CA SER A 161 4.50 20.72 -26.23
C SER A 161 4.85 21.79 -27.28
N THR A 162 4.34 21.74 -28.52
CA THR A 162 4.66 22.78 -29.54
C THR A 162 3.50 23.65 -30.03
N MET A 163 2.28 23.55 -29.49
CA MET A 163 1.14 24.34 -29.99
C MET A 163 0.69 25.55 -29.15
N HIS A 164 1.43 25.95 -28.10
CA HIS A 164 1.06 27.15 -27.31
C HIS A 164 2.17 28.21 -27.18
N GLN A 165 2.87 28.52 -28.27
CA GLN A 165 3.52 29.83 -28.44
C GLN A 165 3.38 30.32 -29.88
N LYS A 166 2.22 30.91 -30.19
CA LYS A 166 2.07 31.97 -31.18
C LYS A 166 0.68 32.61 -31.02
N GLN A 167 0.61 33.67 -30.23
CA GLN A 167 -0.15 34.88 -30.51
C GLN A 167 0.64 36.06 -29.96
#